data_AF-A0A1Y3B971-F1
#
_entry.id   AF-A0A1Y3B971-F1
#
_cell.length_a   1.000
_cell.length_b   1.000
_cell.length_c   1.000
_cell.angle_alpha   90.00
_cell.angle_beta   90.00
_cell.angle_gamma   90.00
#
_symmetry.space_group_name_H-M   'P 1'
#
loop_
_entity.id
_entity.type
_entity.pdbx_description
1 polymer ?
#
loop_
_entity_poly.entity_id
_entity_poly.type
_entity_poly.pdbx_seq_one_letter_code
_entity_poly.pdbx_strand_id
1 'polypeptide(L)'
;MEIIGESFLQPENIHLFRQNVDALELMNQKLKLYERLNFREKFLERFLYLFMQTLNDHSLDLLQESLFTIIFHMAQVDFQQFYESFMPKYISNLSRLNDQQRLELMTNFKIDQQQHHHLHHQMIQIDLPTFSSKLNQLLCNFCL
;
A
#
# COMPACT_ATOMS: atom_id res chain seq x y z
N MET A 1 -20.02 0.48 1.03
CA MET A 1 -18.58 0.52 0.65
C MET A 1 -18.19 1.88 0.12
N GLU A 2 -18.96 2.47 -0.81
CA GLU A 2 -18.68 3.82 -1.33
C GLU A 2 -18.60 4.90 -0.23
N ILE A 3 -19.56 4.93 0.70
CA ILE A 3 -19.54 5.90 1.82
C ILE A 3 -18.28 5.77 2.69
N ILE A 4 -17.81 4.54 2.93
CA ILE A 4 -16.56 4.30 3.67
C ILE A 4 -15.36 4.77 2.84
N GLY A 5 -15.35 4.45 1.54
CA GLY A 5 -14.34 4.90 0.59
C GLY A 5 -14.19 6.42 0.55
N GLU A 6 -15.30 7.15 0.47
CA GLU A 6 -15.31 8.62 0.46
C GLU A 6 -14.85 9.20 1.80
N SER A 7 -15.19 8.58 2.93
CA SER A 7 -14.74 9.06 4.25
C SER A 7 -13.23 8.96 4.48
N PHE A 8 -12.53 8.08 3.75
CA PHE A 8 -11.06 8.05 3.80
C PHE A 8 -10.40 9.25 3.10
N LEU A 9 -11.13 9.99 2.26
CA LEU A 9 -10.65 11.21 1.61
C LEU A 9 -10.68 12.44 2.54
N GLN A 10 -11.15 12.29 3.78
CA GLN A 10 -11.23 13.34 4.80
C GLN A 10 -10.20 13.09 5.92
N PRO A 11 -8.91 13.42 5.70
CA PRO A 11 -7.83 13.12 6.65
C PRO A 11 -7.95 13.88 7.98
N GLU A 12 -8.81 14.89 8.06
CA GLU A 12 -9.06 15.72 9.24
C GLU A 12 -9.76 14.99 10.40
N ASN A 13 -10.19 13.74 10.21
CA ASN A 13 -10.67 12.89 11.30
C ASN A 13 -9.94 11.53 11.35
N ILE A 14 -8.72 11.56 11.90
CA ILE A 14 -7.88 10.37 12.13
C ILE A 14 -8.61 9.22 12.84
N HIS A 15 -9.55 9.54 13.75
CA HIS A 15 -10.33 8.53 14.47
C HIS A 15 -11.31 7.81 13.54
N LEU A 16 -11.98 8.54 12.65
CA LEU A 16 -12.88 7.96 11.66
C LEU A 16 -12.09 7.11 10.64
N PHE A 17 -10.94 7.59 10.18
CA PHE A 17 -10.06 6.83 9.29
C PHE A 17 -9.65 5.50 9.94
N ARG A 18 -9.15 5.53 11.19
CA ARG A 18 -8.78 4.33 11.95
C ARG A 18 -9.95 3.38 12.11
N GLN A 19 -11.13 3.88 12.51
CA GLN A 19 -12.33 3.07 12.67
C GLN A 19 -12.72 2.35 11.37
N ASN A 20 -12.57 3.02 10.23
CA ASN A 20 -12.84 2.41 8.93
C ASN A 20 -11.81 1.34 8.53
N VAL A 21 -10.52 1.56 8.81
CA VAL A 21 -9.48 0.53 8.63
C VAL A 21 -9.79 -0.69 9.49
N ASP A 22 -10.09 -0.49 10.78
CA ASP A 22 -10.42 -1.56 11.72
C ASP A 22 -11.68 -2.33 11.27
N ALA A 23 -12.68 -1.64 10.73
CA ALA A 23 -13.89 -2.27 10.19
C ALA A 23 -13.59 -3.13 8.95
N LEU A 24 -12.76 -2.64 8.02
CA LEU A 24 -12.34 -3.41 6.84
C LEU A 24 -11.58 -4.67 7.24
N GLU A 25 -10.65 -4.54 8.18
CA GLU A 25 -9.87 -5.66 8.70
C GLU A 25 -10.75 -6.70 9.41
N LEU A 26 -11.69 -6.25 10.26
CA LEU A 26 -12.65 -7.15 10.90
C LEU A 26 -13.53 -7.88 9.89
N MET A 27 -13.99 -7.18 8.84
CA MET A 27 -14.75 -7.80 7.76
C MET A 27 -13.91 -8.80 6.98
N ASN A 28 -12.65 -8.50 6.72
CA ASN A 28 -11.75 -9.42 6.04
C ASN A 28 -11.50 -10.69 6.88
N GLN A 29 -11.23 -10.54 8.17
CA GLN A 29 -11.04 -11.66 9.10
C GLN A 29 -12.27 -12.58 9.16
N LYS A 30 -13.47 -12.00 9.23
CA LYS A 30 -14.73 -12.78 9.36
C LYS A 30 -15.24 -13.37 8.05
N LEU A 31 -15.07 -12.65 6.95
CA LEU A 31 -15.79 -12.93 5.69
C LEU A 31 -14.89 -13.13 4.47
N LYS A 32 -13.56 -13.09 4.66
CA LYS A 32 -12.56 -13.07 3.59
C LYS A 32 -12.90 -12.01 2.53
N LEU A 33 -13.27 -10.82 3.01
CA LEU A 33 -13.77 -9.72 2.19
C LEU A 33 -12.87 -9.46 0.97
N TYR A 34 -11.55 -9.43 1.17
CA TYR A 34 -10.61 -9.09 0.11
C TYR A 34 -10.50 -10.18 -0.97
N GLU A 35 -10.84 -11.43 -0.66
CA GLU A 35 -10.85 -12.54 -1.63
C GLU A 35 -12.13 -12.57 -2.48
N ARG A 36 -13.19 -11.85 -2.07
CA ARG A 36 -14.48 -11.85 -2.78
C ARG A 36 -14.37 -11.12 -4.11
N LEU A 37 -14.78 -11.78 -5.20
CA LEU A 37 -14.72 -11.27 -6.58
C LEU A 37 -15.26 -9.82 -6.70
N ASN A 38 -16.47 -9.57 -6.20
CA ASN A 38 -17.11 -8.25 -6.26
C ASN A 38 -16.29 -7.15 -5.56
N PHE A 39 -15.53 -7.49 -4.51
CA PHE A 39 -14.66 -6.55 -3.85
C PHE A 39 -13.35 -6.36 -4.62
N ARG A 40 -12.72 -7.46 -5.06
CA ARG A 40 -11.49 -7.46 -5.86
C ARG A 40 -11.63 -6.58 -7.10
N GLU A 41 -12.67 -6.80 -7.88
CA GLU A 41 -12.85 -6.13 -9.18
C GLU A 41 -13.19 -4.63 -9.06
N LYS A 42 -13.87 -4.23 -7.98
CA LYS A 42 -14.42 -2.87 -7.86
C LYS A 42 -13.62 -1.96 -6.93
N PHE A 43 -12.99 -2.52 -5.91
CA PHE A 43 -12.55 -1.73 -4.76
C PHE A 43 -11.10 -1.97 -4.37
N LEU A 44 -10.57 -3.19 -4.54
CA LEU A 44 -9.26 -3.56 -4.00
C LEU A 44 -8.13 -2.65 -4.51
N GLU A 45 -8.07 -2.41 -5.83
CA GLU A 45 -7.05 -1.52 -6.41
C GLU A 45 -7.18 -0.07 -5.92
N ARG A 46 -8.41 0.45 -5.83
CA ARG A 46 -8.68 1.82 -5.34
C ARG A 46 -8.27 2.00 -3.89
N PHE A 47 -8.56 1.00 -3.04
CA PHE A 47 -8.15 1.01 -1.64
C PHE A 47 -6.63 0.88 -1.47
N LEU A 48 -5.99 -0.02 -2.23
CA LEU A 48 -4.53 -0.13 -2.23
C LEU A 48 -3.86 1.20 -2.62
N TYR A 49 -4.36 1.87 -3.67
CA TYR A 49 -3.84 3.16 -4.08
C TYR A 49 -3.98 4.21 -2.97
N LEU A 50 -5.18 4.32 -2.40
CA LEU A 50 -5.48 5.24 -1.30
C LEU A 50 -4.54 5.00 -0.10
N PHE A 51 -4.42 3.76 0.38
CA PHE A 51 -3.59 3.46 1.55
C PHE A 51 -2.10 3.66 1.29
N MET A 52 -1.61 3.30 0.09
CA MET A 52 -0.23 3.59 -0.30
C MET A 52 0.03 5.09 -0.37
N GLN A 53 -0.91 5.88 -0.89
CA GLN A 53 -0.80 7.34 -0.89
C GLN A 53 -0.78 7.90 0.54
N THR A 54 -1.74 7.51 1.39
CA THR A 54 -1.81 7.96 2.80
C THR A 54 -0.55 7.59 3.58
N LEU A 55 0.03 6.41 3.30
CA LEU A 55 1.29 5.97 3.91
C LEU A 55 2.46 6.89 3.54
N ASN A 56 2.52 7.36 2.30
CA ASN A 56 3.64 8.14 1.77
C ASN A 56 3.50 9.65 1.99
N ASP A 57 2.27 10.16 2.12
CA ASP A 57 2.02 11.58 2.39
C ASP A 57 2.30 11.96 3.85
N HIS A 58 2.68 10.99 4.72
CA HIS A 58 2.91 11.16 6.17
C HIS A 58 1.75 11.81 6.95
N SER A 59 0.59 11.96 6.31
CA SER A 59 -0.56 12.67 6.87
C SER A 59 -1.05 12.00 8.15
N LEU A 60 -0.85 10.69 8.28
CA LEU A 60 -1.34 9.86 9.38
C LEU A 60 -0.24 8.92 9.90
N ASP A 61 0.95 9.45 10.23
CA ASP A 61 2.06 8.65 10.78
C ASP A 61 1.65 7.79 11.99
N LEU A 62 0.71 8.27 12.81
CA LEU A 62 0.14 7.53 13.95
C LEU A 62 -0.66 6.26 13.55
N LEU A 63 -0.96 6.09 12.26
CA LEU A 63 -1.68 4.94 11.71
C LEU A 63 -0.78 4.03 10.85
N GLN A 64 0.53 4.27 10.82
CA GLN A 64 1.45 3.57 9.93
C GLN A 64 1.39 2.04 10.08
N GLU A 65 1.37 1.51 11.31
CA GLU A 65 1.26 0.06 11.54
C GLU A 65 -0.05 -0.52 10.99
N SER A 66 -1.17 0.20 11.17
CA SER A 66 -2.47 -0.19 10.64
C SER A 66 -2.47 -0.17 9.11
N LEU A 67 -1.83 0.83 8.50
CA LEU A 67 -1.66 0.95 7.05
C LEU A 67 -0.81 -0.21 6.49
N PHE A 68 0.30 -0.54 7.15
CA PHE A 68 1.11 -1.69 6.75
C PHE A 68 0.31 -2.99 6.76
N THR A 69 -0.47 -3.20 7.82
CA THR A 69 -1.28 -4.41 7.99
C THR A 69 -2.35 -4.53 6.91
N ILE A 70 -3.13 -3.46 6.66
CA ILE A 70 -4.21 -3.52 5.66
C ILE A 70 -3.67 -3.64 4.23
N ILE A 71 -2.59 -2.94 3.89
CA ILE A 71 -1.94 -3.05 2.58
C ILE A 71 -1.43 -4.48 2.38
N PHE A 72 -0.77 -5.05 3.39
CA PHE A 72 -0.31 -6.43 3.36
C PHE A 72 -1.46 -7.41 3.15
N HIS A 73 -2.55 -7.27 3.92
CA HIS A 73 -3.69 -8.17 3.80
C HIS A 73 -4.46 -8.04 2.47
N MET A 74 -4.43 -6.88 1.83
CA MET A 74 -4.99 -6.72 0.48
C MET A 74 -4.06 -7.31 -0.58
N ALA A 75 -2.75 -7.12 -0.45
CA ALA A 75 -1.76 -7.64 -1.38
C ALA A 75 -1.62 -9.17 -1.31
N GLN A 76 -1.76 -9.79 -0.13
CA GLN A 76 -1.64 -11.24 0.02
C GLN A 76 -2.73 -12.03 -0.72
N VAL A 77 -3.83 -11.38 -1.10
CA VAL A 77 -4.87 -11.99 -1.93
C VAL A 77 -4.29 -12.47 -3.25
N ASP A 78 -3.33 -11.70 -3.81
CA ASP A 78 -2.65 -12.01 -5.06
C ASP A 78 -1.34 -11.21 -5.15
N PHE A 79 -0.30 -11.73 -4.48
CA PHE A 79 1.02 -11.07 -4.48
C PHE A 79 1.57 -10.90 -5.89
N GLN A 80 1.32 -11.86 -6.78
CA GLN A 80 1.77 -11.78 -8.16
C GLN A 80 1.13 -10.57 -8.85
N GLN A 81 -0.19 -10.42 -8.78
CA GLN A 81 -0.89 -9.27 -9.34
C GLN A 81 -0.45 -7.94 -8.68
N PHE A 82 -0.21 -7.96 -7.37
CA PHE A 82 0.29 -6.79 -6.64
C PHE A 82 1.65 -6.31 -7.20
N TYR A 83 2.60 -7.23 -7.37
CA TYR A 83 3.96 -6.91 -7.82
C TYR A 83 4.10 -6.69 -9.32
N GLU A 84 3.36 -7.43 -10.15
CA GLU A 84 3.48 -7.38 -11.62
C GLU A 84 2.59 -6.32 -12.26
N SER A 85 1.50 -5.91 -11.60
CA SER A 85 0.52 -4.97 -12.17
C SER A 85 0.33 -3.72 -11.31
N PHE A 86 -0.08 -3.89 -10.05
CA PHE A 86 -0.42 -2.75 -9.19
C PHE A 86 0.80 -1.84 -8.92
N MET A 87 1.91 -2.40 -8.46
CA MET A 87 3.09 -1.59 -8.08
C MET A 87 3.72 -0.83 -9.26
N PRO A 88 3.89 -1.43 -10.46
CA PRO A 88 4.30 -0.68 -11.65
C PRO A 88 3.38 0.48 -11.99
N LYS A 89 2.06 0.25 -11.91
CA LYS A 89 1.06 1.29 -12.15
C LYS A 89 1.07 2.37 -11.07
N TYR A 90 1.25 1.99 -9.80
CA TYR A 90 1.34 2.94 -8.69
C TYR A 90 2.56 3.86 -8.85
N ILE A 91 3.74 3.28 -9.10
CA ILE A 91 4.99 4.03 -9.25
C ILE A 91 4.97 4.92 -10.50
N SER A 92 4.38 4.48 -11.61
CA SER A 92 4.26 5.32 -12.81
C SER A 92 3.37 6.54 -12.59
N ASN A 93 2.38 6.44 -11.71
CA ASN A 93 1.50 7.56 -11.33
C ASN A 93 2.15 8.57 -10.38
N LEU A 94 3.35 8.29 -9.85
CA LEU A 94 4.11 9.26 -9.05
C LEU A 94 4.67 10.35 -9.97
N SER A 95 3.95 11.46 -10.08
CA SER A 95 4.25 12.57 -10.98
C SER A 95 5.55 13.32 -10.65
N ARG A 96 5.97 13.30 -9.38
CA ARG A 96 7.16 14.00 -8.87
C ARG A 96 8.48 13.26 -9.11
N LEU A 97 8.43 12.05 -9.65
CA LEU A 97 9.62 11.26 -9.97
C LEU A 97 9.91 11.28 -11.47
N ASN A 98 11.18 11.28 -11.85
CA ASN A 98 11.60 11.02 -13.24
C ASN A 98 11.71 9.51 -13.51
N ASP A 99 11.91 9.13 -14.77
CA ASP A 99 11.95 7.72 -15.18
C ASP A 99 13.09 6.93 -14.53
N GLN A 100 14.25 7.57 -14.30
CA GLN A 100 15.37 6.94 -13.62
C GLN A 100 15.05 6.67 -12.14
N GLN A 101 14.40 7.60 -11.45
CA GLN A 101 13.97 7.45 -10.06
C GLN A 101 12.87 6.40 -9.91
N ARG A 102 11.92 6.35 -10.85
CA ARG A 102 10.90 5.29 -10.89
C ARG A 102 11.52 3.91 -11.08
N LEU A 103 12.50 3.80 -11.98
CA LEU A 103 13.22 2.55 -12.22
C LEU A 103 14.04 2.12 -11.00
N GLU A 104 14.69 3.07 -10.33
CA GLU A 104 15.43 2.81 -9.09
C GLU A 104 14.49 2.31 -7.98
N LEU A 105 13.36 2.99 -7.78
CA LEU A 105 12.35 2.61 -6.78
C LEU A 105 11.79 1.21 -7.04
N MET A 106 11.46 0.90 -8.30
CA MET A 106 10.98 -0.41 -8.72
C MET A 106 12.02 -1.51 -8.53
N THR A 107 13.28 -1.24 -8.88
CA THR A 107 14.36 -2.22 -8.78
C THR A 107 14.61 -2.61 -7.32
N ASN A 108 14.69 -1.62 -6.43
CA ASN A 108 14.88 -1.87 -5.00
C ASN A 108 13.72 -2.69 -4.44
N PHE A 109 12.49 -2.31 -4.77
CA PHE A 109 11.30 -3.01 -4.30
C PHE A 109 11.21 -4.47 -4.78
N LYS A 110 11.75 -4.80 -5.97
CA LYS A 110 11.85 -6.18 -6.48
C LYS A 110 12.98 -6.99 -5.85
N ILE A 111 14.10 -6.34 -5.52
CA ILE A 111 15.21 -6.99 -4.83
C ILE A 111 14.76 -7.48 -3.45
N ASP A 112 13.99 -6.65 -2.73
CA ASP A 112 13.46 -7.01 -1.41
C ASP A 112 12.56 -8.26 -1.50
N GLN A 113 11.69 -8.33 -2.52
CA GLN A 113 10.86 -9.52 -2.78
C GLN A 113 11.68 -10.80 -2.94
N GLN A 114 12.80 -10.72 -3.68
CA GLN A 114 13.63 -11.88 -3.99
C GLN A 114 14.49 -12.32 -2.79
N GLN A 115 15.00 -11.38 -2.01
CA GLN A 115 15.78 -11.69 -0.80
C GLN A 115 14.94 -12.43 0.25
N HIS A 116 13.68 -12.05 0.42
CA HIS A 116 12.75 -12.76 1.32
C HIS A 116 12.37 -14.17 0.84
N HIS A 117 12.58 -14.50 -0.44
CA HIS A 117 12.30 -15.84 -0.96
C HIS A 117 13.38 -16.88 -0.59
N HIS A 118 14.60 -16.45 -0.26
CA HIS A 118 15.76 -17.34 -0.05
C HIS A 118 16.02 -17.73 1.42
N LEU A 119 15.33 -17.10 2.37
CA LEU A 119 15.48 -17.38 3.81
C LEU A 119 14.26 -18.15 4.34
N HIS A 120 14.45 -19.44 4.56
CA HIS A 120 13.59 -20.38 5.31
C HIS A 120 12.28 -19.82 5.93
N HIS A 121 11.13 -20.28 5.43
CA HIS A 121 9.83 -20.33 6.12
C HIS A 121 9.23 -19.01 6.66
N GLN A 122 9.81 -17.84 6.36
CA GLN A 122 9.21 -16.58 6.77
C GLN A 122 8.23 -16.07 5.73
N MET A 123 7.08 -15.60 6.22
CA MET A 123 6.01 -14.97 5.46
C MET A 123 6.59 -14.02 4.41
N ILE A 124 6.05 -14.05 3.18
CA ILE A 124 6.29 -12.98 2.20
C ILE A 124 6.02 -11.67 2.94
N GLN A 125 7.04 -10.84 3.15
CA GLN A 125 6.88 -9.52 3.76
C GLN A 125 7.01 -8.49 2.64
N ILE A 126 6.01 -7.62 2.54
CA ILE A 126 6.15 -6.41 1.74
C ILE A 126 6.92 -5.43 2.60
N ASP A 127 8.15 -5.08 2.20
CA ASP A 127 8.95 -4.07 2.91
C ASP A 127 8.47 -2.65 2.59
N LEU A 128 7.28 -2.32 3.09
CA LEU A 128 6.69 -0.99 3.01
C LEU A 128 7.52 0.09 3.74
N PRO A 129 8.16 -0.18 4.90
CA PRO A 129 9.07 0.78 5.51
C PRO A 129 10.22 1.20 4.60
N THR A 130 10.94 0.23 4.00
CA THR A 130 12.05 0.54 3.08
C THR A 130 11.56 1.23 1.82
N PHE A 131 10.44 0.78 1.25
CA PHE A 131 9.81 1.45 0.11
C PHE A 131 9.50 2.92 0.40
N SER A 132 8.81 3.20 1.51
CA SER A 132 8.40 4.56 1.91
C SER A 132 9.63 5.44 2.18
N SER A 133 10.61 4.93 2.91
CA SER A 133 11.89 5.63 3.16
C SER A 133 12.61 5.99 1.86
N LYS A 134 12.70 5.04 0.91
CA LYS A 134 13.35 5.26 -0.38
C LYS A 134 12.59 6.27 -1.24
N LEU A 135 11.27 6.18 -1.28
CA LEU A 135 10.42 7.14 -1.98
C LEU A 135 10.65 8.56 -1.43
N ASN A 136 10.64 8.73 -0.11
CA ASN A 136 10.89 10.01 0.53
C ASN A 136 12.28 10.56 0.22
N GLN A 137 13.32 9.71 0.23
CA GLN A 137 14.66 10.11 -0.18
C GLN A 137 14.68 10.67 -1.61
N LEU A 138 14.00 10.00 -2.55
CA LEU A 138 13.94 10.43 -3.95
C LEU A 138 13.13 11.73 -4.14
N LEU A 139 12.09 11.94 -3.34
CA LEU A 139 11.28 13.17 -3.34
C LEU A 139 11.99 14.36 -2.67
N CYS A 140 12.74 14.12 -1.60
CA CYS A 140 13.48 15.14 -0.85
C CYS A 140 14.69 15.71 -1.60
N ASN A 141 15.19 15.04 -2.64
CA ASN A 141 16.20 15.59 -3.55
C ASN A 141 15.76 16.88 -4.30
N PHE A 142 14.51 17.34 -4.08
CA PHE A 142 13.97 18.61 -4.56
C PHE A 142 13.76 19.68 -3.46
N CYS A 143 14.21 19.46 -2.22
CA CYS A 143 14.26 20.52 -1.20
C CYS A 143 15.56 21.33 -1.33
N LEU A 144 15.62 22.18 -2.37
CA LEU A 144 16.59 23.29 -2.50
C LEU A 144 15.83 24.62 -2.49
#